data_AF-A0A1W9WX96-F1
#
_entry.id   AF-A0A1W9WX96-F1
#
_cell.length_a   1.000
_cell.length_b   1.000
_cell.length_c   1.000
_cell.angle_alpha   90.00
_cell.angle_beta   90.00
_cell.angle_gamma   90.00
#
_symmetry.space_group_name_H-M   'P 1'
#
loop_
_entity.id
_entity.type
_entity.pdbx_description
1 polymer ?
#
loop_
_entity_poly.entity_id
_entity_poly.type
_entity_poly.pdbx_seq_one_letter_code
_entity_poly.pdbx_strand_id
1 'polypeptide(L)'
;MDFGNSVSPIFRYGRSEPRFPNNAITEASANISEFGDKTRVRINFQRKVLDNKGITMEVEQIDDPGFYQTFFSKVDKAVFLGKENLQ
;
A
#
# COMPACT_ATOMS: atom_id res chain seq x y z
N MET A 1 31.15 -9.44 57.86
CA MET A 1 30.78 -10.77 57.35
C MET A 1 29.28 -10.74 57.12
N ASP A 2 28.85 -11.35 56.01
CA ASP A 2 27.50 -11.60 55.48
C ASP A 2 26.81 -10.48 54.66
N PHE A 3 26.98 -10.53 53.32
CA PHE A 3 26.08 -11.11 52.28
C PHE A 3 24.99 -10.09 51.89
N GLY A 4 25.05 -9.37 50.76
CA GLY A 4 25.08 -9.90 49.40
C GLY A 4 23.76 -10.61 49.08
N ASN A 5 22.79 -9.96 48.42
CA ASN A 5 22.39 -10.28 47.04
C ASN A 5 21.11 -9.55 46.56
N SER A 6 21.20 -9.02 45.34
CA SER A 6 20.18 -9.03 44.28
C SER A 6 18.81 -8.38 44.50
N VAL A 7 18.72 -7.09 44.13
CA VAL A 7 17.51 -6.57 43.46
C VAL A 7 17.42 -7.20 42.07
N SER A 8 16.49 -8.12 41.88
CA SER A 8 16.19 -8.67 40.55
C SER A 8 15.29 -7.68 39.79
N PRO A 9 15.72 -7.06 38.67
CA PRO A 9 14.77 -6.45 37.77
C PRO A 9 14.01 -7.60 37.11
N ILE A 10 12.70 -7.67 37.30
CA ILE A 10 11.84 -8.55 36.50
C ILE A 10 11.86 -7.99 35.07
N PHE A 11 12.85 -8.41 34.29
CA PHE A 11 12.83 -8.24 32.84
C PHE A 11 11.69 -9.09 32.31
N ARG A 12 10.53 -8.45 32.09
CA ARG A 12 9.45 -9.01 31.28
C ARG A 12 9.95 -9.15 29.84
N TYR A 13 10.56 -10.29 29.52
CA TYR A 13 10.69 -10.74 28.14
C TYR A 13 9.29 -11.12 27.64
N GLY A 14 8.55 -10.11 27.18
CA GLY A 14 7.42 -10.34 26.30
C GLY A 14 7.96 -11.01 25.05
N ARG A 15 7.64 -12.29 24.85
CA ARG A 15 7.95 -13.03 23.64
C ARG A 15 7.11 -12.40 22.52
N SER A 16 7.65 -11.41 21.81
CA SER A 16 7.01 -10.84 20.63
C SER A 16 7.00 -11.90 19.54
N GLU A 17 5.82 -12.42 19.22
CA GLU A 17 5.64 -13.32 18.08
C GLU A 17 6.20 -12.68 16.80
N PRO A 18 6.99 -13.41 16.00
CA PRO A 18 7.58 -12.86 14.80
C PRO A 18 6.47 -12.46 13.81
N ARG A 19 6.50 -11.19 13.37
CA ARG A 19 5.63 -10.66 12.33
C ARG A 19 6.32 -10.81 10.99
N PHE A 20 5.66 -11.45 10.03
CA PHE A 20 6.17 -11.60 8.67
C PHE A 20 5.24 -10.89 7.68
N PRO A 21 5.77 -10.20 6.66
CA PRO A 21 4.95 -9.64 5.59
C PRO A 21 4.28 -10.79 4.84
N ASN A 22 2.95 -10.82 4.85
CA ASN A 22 2.17 -11.91 4.26
C ASN A 22 1.32 -11.44 3.07
N ASN A 23 0.85 -10.20 3.10
CA ASN A 23 -0.06 -9.70 2.07
C ASN A 23 0.28 -8.25 1.66
N ALA A 24 0.08 -7.92 0.38
CA ALA A 24 0.24 -6.57 -0.13
C ALA A 24 -1.03 -6.15 -0.86
N ILE A 25 -1.65 -5.06 -0.41
CA ILE A 25 -2.87 -4.50 -1.00
C ILE A 25 -2.49 -3.20 -1.71
N THR A 26 -2.84 -3.09 -3.00
CA THR A 26 -2.69 -1.83 -3.74
C THR A 26 -4.01 -1.09 -3.74
N GLU A 27 -4.01 0.12 -3.19
CA GLU A 27 -5.14 1.04 -3.18
C GLU A 27 -4.90 2.17 -4.19
N ALA A 28 -5.98 2.66 -4.80
CA ALA A 28 -5.95 3.75 -5.76
C ALA A 28 -6.98 4.82 -5.38
N SER A 29 -6.59 6.09 -5.49
CA SER A 29 -7.50 7.23 -5.33
C SER A 29 -7.41 8.12 -6.55
N ALA A 30 -8.56 8.48 -7.13
CA ALA A 30 -8.65 9.24 -8.38
C ALA A 30 -9.45 10.53 -8.18
N ASN A 31 -8.94 11.62 -8.74
CA ASN A 31 -9.69 12.86 -8.95
C ASN A 31 -9.88 13.07 -10.46
N ILE A 32 -11.12 13.21 -10.88
CA ILE A 32 -11.51 13.38 -12.27
C ILE A 32 -12.22 14.72 -12.38
N SER A 33 -11.74 15.57 -13.28
CA SER A 33 -12.34 16.88 -13.55
C SER A 33 -12.39 17.17 -15.03
N GLU A 34 -13.34 18.01 -15.43
CA GLU A 34 -13.37 18.56 -16.79
C GLU A 34 -12.20 19.54 -17.00
N PHE A 35 -11.70 19.60 -18.23
CA PHE A 35 -10.62 20.49 -18.65
C PHE A 35 -10.81 20.89 -20.12
N GLY A 36 -11.75 21.81 -20.35
CA GLY A 36 -12.19 22.17 -21.71
C GLY A 36 -12.75 20.95 -22.44
N ASP A 37 -12.25 20.70 -23.64
CA ASP A 37 -12.65 19.53 -24.45
C ASP A 37 -11.99 18.21 -23.99
N LYS A 38 -11.26 18.22 -22.86
CA LYS A 38 -10.53 17.07 -22.33
C LYS A 38 -10.96 16.78 -20.90
N THR A 39 -10.75 15.54 -20.46
CA THR A 39 -10.90 15.15 -19.07
C THR A 39 -9.52 15.08 -18.41
N ARG A 40 -9.36 15.76 -17.28
CA ARG A 40 -8.16 15.65 -16.45
C ARG A 40 -8.38 14.55 -15.41
N VAL A 41 -7.48 13.57 -15.40
CA VAL A 41 -7.46 12.50 -14.39
C VAL A 41 -6.17 12.60 -13.60
N ARG A 42 -6.27 12.73 -12.28
CA ARG A 42 -5.16 12.62 -11.34
C ARG A 42 -5.38 11.40 -10.46
N ILE A 43 -4.46 10.45 -10.50
CA ILE A 43 -4.53 9.21 -9.73
C ILE A 43 -3.30 9.09 -8.84
N ASN A 44 -3.50 8.59 -7.63
CA ASN A 44 -2.45 8.21 -6.70
C ASN A 44 -2.63 6.73 -6.33
N PHE A 45 -1.53 6.00 -6.24
CA PHE A 45 -1.49 4.59 -5.85
C PHE A 45 -0.66 4.40 -4.57
N GLN A 46 -1.17 3.57 -3.67
CA GLN A 46 -0.48 3.22 -2.43
C GLN A 46 -0.46 1.71 -2.27
N ARG A 47 0.66 1.18 -1.82
CA ARG A 47 0.86 -0.23 -1.49
C ARG A 47 0.89 -0.36 0.02
N LYS A 48 -0.07 -1.10 0.58
CA LYS A 48 -0.11 -1.45 2.00
C LYS A 48 0.39 -2.87 2.20
N VAL A 49 1.49 -3.03 2.93
CA VAL A 49 2.01 -4.34 3.33
C VAL A 49 1.41 -4.69 4.69
N LEU A 50 0.76 -5.84 4.77
CA LEU A 50 0.14 -6.38 5.97
C LEU A 50 0.99 -7.53 6.54
N ASP A 51 1.04 -7.62 7.86
CA ASP A 51 1.60 -8.79 8.52
C ASP A 51 0.65 -10.00 8.48
N ASN A 52 1.14 -11.12 8.99
CA ASN A 52 0.39 -12.36 9.17
C ASN A 52 -0.83 -12.26 10.11
N LYS A 53 -1.01 -11.14 10.82
CA LYS A 53 -2.16 -10.85 11.68
C LYS A 53 -3.10 -9.80 11.07
N GLY A 54 -2.84 -9.38 9.82
CA GLY A 54 -3.63 -8.38 9.11
C GLY A 54 -3.37 -6.94 9.55
N ILE A 55 -2.34 -6.71 10.36
CA ILE A 55 -1.94 -5.36 10.79
C ILE A 55 -1.08 -4.74 9.71
N THR A 56 -1.35 -3.47 9.36
CA THR A 56 -0.53 -2.71 8.41
C THR A 56 0.86 -2.49 8.99
N MET A 57 1.86 -3.05 8.31
CA MET A 57 3.27 -2.90 8.63
C MET A 57 3.84 -1.67 7.95
N GLU A 58 3.47 -1.45 6.70
CA GLU A 58 4.04 -0.41 5.86
C GLU A 58 3.04 0.09 4.83
N VAL A 59 3.11 1.38 4.53
CA VAL A 59 2.34 2.02 3.45
C VAL A 59 3.33 2.79 2.59
N GLU A 60 3.47 2.38 1.35
CA GLU A 60 4.38 2.99 0.37
C GLU A 60 3.57 3.63 -0.75
N GLN A 61 3.97 4.82 -1.19
CA GLN A 61 3.42 5.38 -2.43
C GLN A 61 4.08 4.68 -3.62
N ILE A 62 3.28 4.31 -4.62
CA ILE A 62 3.83 3.78 -5.88
C ILE A 62 4.12 4.97 -6.78
N ASP A 63 5.42 5.25 -6.96
CA ASP A 63 5.94 6.32 -7.82
C ASP A 63 6.65 5.78 -9.07
N ASP A 64 6.52 4.48 -9.36
CA ASP A 64 7.15 3.85 -10.52
C ASP A 64 6.52 4.33 -11.86
N PRO A 65 7.29 5.01 -12.74
CA PRO A 65 6.76 5.50 -14.01
C PRO A 65 6.24 4.38 -14.93
N GLY A 66 6.86 3.20 -14.89
CA GLY A 66 6.46 2.05 -15.71
C GLY A 66 5.07 1.51 -15.35
N PHE A 67 4.76 1.48 -14.05
CA PHE A 67 3.46 1.15 -13.51
C PHE A 67 2.39 2.14 -14.02
N TYR A 68 2.64 3.44 -13.90
CA TYR A 68 1.72 4.47 -14.39
C TYR A 68 1.51 4.37 -15.90
N GLN A 69 2.58 4.19 -16.69
CA GLN A 69 2.49 4.06 -18.13
C GLN A 69 1.62 2.85 -18.52
N THR A 70 1.83 1.71 -17.85
CA THR A 70 1.05 0.50 -18.11
C THR A 70 -0.41 0.67 -17.73
N PHE A 71 -0.69 1.30 -16.59
CA PHE A 71 -2.04 1.60 -16.14
C PHE A 71 -2.78 2.50 -17.14
N PHE A 72 -2.21 3.66 -17.50
CA PHE A 72 -2.85 4.59 -18.43
C PHE A 72 -3.01 3.99 -19.83
N SER A 73 -2.08 3.15 -20.29
CA SER A 73 -2.23 2.45 -21.58
C SER A 73 -3.40 1.46 -21.58
N LYS A 74 -3.76 0.87 -20.43
CA LYS A 74 -4.95 0.01 -20.30
C LYS A 74 -6.23 0.83 -20.25
N VAL A 75 -6.23 1.93 -19.49
CA VAL A 75 -7.36 2.84 -19.38
C VAL A 75 -7.71 3.44 -20.74
N ASP A 76 -6.72 3.91 -21.50
CA ASP A 76 -6.91 4.48 -22.82
C ASP A 76 -7.59 3.48 -23.78
N LYS A 77 -7.10 2.23 -23.81
CA LYS A 77 -7.73 1.15 -24.58
C LYS A 77 -9.16 0.86 -24.14
N ALA A 78 -9.43 0.84 -22.84
CA ALA A 78 -10.79 0.60 -22.32
C ALA A 78 -11.75 1.73 -22.71
N VAL A 79 -11.31 2.99 -22.62
CA VAL A 79 -12.08 4.16 -23.06
C VAL A 79 -12.35 4.09 -24.56
N PHE A 80 -11.36 3.70 -25.36
CA PHE A 80 -11.52 3.52 -26.80
C PHE A 80 -12.58 2.46 -27.12
N LEU A 81 -12.46 1.26 -26.54
CA LEU A 81 -13.42 0.16 -26.77
C LEU A 81 -14.85 0.53 -26.33
N GLY A 82 -14.98 1.25 -25.20
CA GLY A 82 -16.28 1.73 -24.73
C GLY A 82 -16.92 2.76 -25.67
N LYS A 83 -16.13 3.60 -26.34
CA LYS A 83 -16.65 4.53 -27.37
C LYS A 83 -17.14 3.80 -28.62
N GLU A 84 -16.44 2.74 -29.02
CA GLU A 84 -16.80 1.93 -30.19
C GLU A 84 -17.94 0.92 -29.91
N ASN A 85 -18.52 0.91 -28.70
CA ASN A 85 -19.55 -0.06 -28.25
C ASN A 85 -19.11 -1.53 -28.42
N LEU A 86 -17.81 -1.80 -28.27
CA LEU A 86 -17.25 -3.16 -28.38
C LEU A 86 -17.28 -3.93 -27.06
N GLN A 87 -18.12 -3.51 -26.11
CA GLN A 87 -18.21 -4.06 -24.75
C GLN A 87 -19.65 -4.10 -24.24
#